data_AF-A0A6C0JPN7-F1
#
_entry.id   AF-A0A6C0JPN7-F1
#
_cell.length_a   1.000
_cell.length_b   1.000
_cell.length_c   1.000
_cell.angle_alpha   90.00
_cell.angle_beta   90.00
_cell.angle_gamma   90.00
#
_symmetry.space_group_name_H-M   'P 1'
#
loop_
_entity.id
_entity.type
_entity.pdbx_description
1 polymer ?
#
loop_
_entity_poly.entity_id
_entity_poly.type
_entity_poly.pdbx_seq_one_letter_code
_entity_poly.pdbx_strand_id
1 'polypeptide(L)'
;MDEKNDKKIHKCSYCEYKTNRKYDLNKHLNRKHKYDIYINDDKNIMCEKVSPRGEKVNPRGEKVNPLCEKVNSIFICKKCNKIYKSNRYLIEHEKKCKGVDDLTCSTCMISFTTKQAKSKHIKRNNCKPRSIIYARTPNPNNLEKLQNNIDNIQNVEQLTNNINTQNNNNIQTQNNNFIINNYGSERLDYLNYEKMLEIFKKSYNIPTLLTKEIHFNENFPENNNIRYENDKSALVKKDDKFIYSNLNVLAKELINNKGQLMQKFALENKNDICLKMGIELYEKIIENLIDLLLLHKPDENYIKQVENIRDLIKNTKIEEI
;
A
#
# COMPACT_ATOMS: atom_id res chain seq x y z
N MET A 1 -55.97 36.09 5.34
CA MET A 1 -55.77 34.72 5.87
C MET A 1 -54.53 34.20 5.19
N ASP A 2 -53.36 34.44 5.79
CA ASP A 2 -52.07 34.08 5.17
C ASP A 2 -51.56 32.78 5.79
N GLU A 3 -51.81 31.66 5.10
CA GLU A 3 -51.21 30.37 5.43
C GLU A 3 -49.71 30.39 5.10
N LYS A 4 -48.88 30.73 6.10
CA LYS A 4 -47.43 30.51 6.04
C LYS A 4 -47.15 29.01 6.01
N ASN A 5 -46.84 28.53 4.82
CA ASN A 5 -46.38 27.17 4.57
C ASN A 5 -44.96 27.00 5.14
N ASP A 6 -44.88 26.60 6.42
CA ASP A 6 -43.65 26.48 7.20
C ASP A 6 -42.79 25.32 6.66
N LYS A 7 -41.90 25.62 5.69
CA LYS A 7 -40.99 24.62 5.11
C LYS A 7 -39.98 24.18 6.17
N LYS A 8 -40.18 22.98 6.73
CA LYS A 8 -39.29 22.35 7.71
C LYS A 8 -37.84 22.34 7.23
N ILE A 9 -36.98 23.12 7.89
CA ILE A 9 -35.54 23.20 7.61
C ILE A 9 -34.81 22.10 8.38
N HIS A 10 -34.08 21.25 7.65
CA HIS A 10 -33.22 20.18 8.14
C HIS A 10 -31.77 20.66 8.22
N LYS A 11 -31.17 20.64 9.41
CA LYS A 11 -29.78 21.06 9.67
C LYS A 11 -28.87 19.84 9.87
N CYS A 12 -27.62 19.94 9.44
CA CYS A 12 -26.59 18.93 9.70
C CYS A 12 -26.06 19.07 11.13
N SER A 13 -25.87 17.94 11.80
CA SER A 13 -25.36 17.89 13.18
C SER A 13 -23.84 18.05 13.28
N TYR A 14 -23.13 18.10 12.14
CA TYR A 14 -21.67 18.03 12.07
C TYR A 14 -21.04 19.21 11.32
N CYS A 15 -21.84 20.07 10.69
CA CYS A 15 -21.40 21.32 10.07
C CYS A 15 -22.60 22.27 9.87
N GLU A 16 -22.34 23.48 9.37
CA GLU A 16 -23.35 24.54 9.20
C GLU A 16 -24.35 24.29 8.05
N TYR A 17 -24.31 23.13 7.39
CA TYR A 17 -25.19 22.83 6.27
C TYR A 17 -26.66 22.72 6.69
N LYS A 18 -27.56 23.36 5.92
CA LYS A 18 -29.02 23.30 6.11
C LYS A 18 -29.75 23.18 4.77
N THR A 19 -30.87 22.47 4.76
CA THR A 19 -31.70 22.25 3.56
C THR A 19 -33.17 22.13 3.94
N ASN A 20 -34.08 22.42 3.00
CA ASN A 20 -35.53 22.26 3.19
C ASN A 20 -36.03 20.84 2.89
N ARG A 21 -35.15 19.91 2.49
CA ARG A 21 -35.51 18.52 2.14
C ARG A 21 -34.65 17.53 2.93
N LYS A 22 -35.32 16.61 3.64
CA LYS A 22 -34.65 15.53 4.39
C LYS A 22 -33.73 14.68 3.51
N TYR A 23 -34.12 14.43 2.26
CA TYR A 23 -33.31 13.68 1.28
C TYR A 23 -31.94 14.33 1.04
N ASP A 24 -31.90 15.66 0.87
CA ASP A 24 -30.66 16.38 0.60
C ASP A 24 -29.76 16.41 1.84
N LEU A 25 -30.35 16.46 3.04
CA LEU A 25 -29.59 16.31 4.28
C LEU A 25 -28.96 14.91 4.36
N ASN A 26 -29.71 13.85 4.08
CA ASN A 26 -29.20 12.48 4.05
C ASN A 26 -28.08 12.30 3.01
N LYS A 27 -28.21 12.93 1.84
CA LYS A 27 -27.17 12.90 0.79
C LYS A 27 -25.91 13.66 1.22
N HIS A 28 -26.07 14.80 1.87
CA HIS A 28 -24.97 15.57 2.45
C HIS A 28 -24.24 14.77 3.54
N LEU A 29 -25.00 14.21 4.49
CA LEU A 29 -24.53 13.34 5.57
C LEU A 29 -23.71 12.15 5.03
N ASN A 30 -24.25 11.42 4.04
CA ASN A 30 -23.54 10.29 3.41
C ASN A 30 -22.30 10.68 2.58
N ARG A 31 -22.18 11.93 2.16
CA ARG A 31 -21.03 12.39 1.33
C ARG A 31 -19.94 13.06 2.16
N LYS A 32 -20.30 13.82 3.19
CA LYS A 32 -19.35 14.63 3.99
C LYS A 32 -19.15 14.11 5.41
N HIS A 33 -20.16 13.46 5.99
CA HIS A 33 -20.16 13.05 7.40
C HIS A 33 -20.38 11.55 7.58
N LYS A 34 -20.15 10.76 6.52
CA LYS A 34 -20.34 9.31 6.56
C LYS A 34 -19.58 8.70 7.73
N TYR A 35 -18.34 9.15 7.93
CA TYR A 35 -17.48 8.74 9.05
C TYR A 35 -18.09 9.14 10.41
N ASP A 36 -18.48 10.41 10.55
CA ASP A 36 -19.01 10.96 11.81
C ASP A 36 -20.36 10.30 12.22
N ILE A 37 -21.12 9.73 11.27
CA ILE A 37 -22.36 8.99 11.51
C ILE A 37 -22.07 7.57 12.02
N TYR A 38 -21.13 6.86 11.38
CA TYR A 38 -20.74 5.51 11.83
C TYR A 38 -20.20 5.54 13.27
N ILE A 39 -19.41 6.55 13.63
CA ILE A 39 -18.86 6.72 14.98
C ILE A 39 -19.96 6.98 16.04
N ASN A 40 -21.07 7.61 15.65
CA ASN A 40 -22.18 7.91 16.59
C ASN A 40 -23.17 6.76 16.73
N ASP A 41 -23.37 5.93 15.71
CA ASP A 41 -24.23 4.73 15.79
C ASP A 41 -23.63 3.66 16.72
N ASP A 42 -22.29 3.54 16.80
CA ASP A 42 -21.60 2.58 17.67
C ASP A 42 -21.77 2.86 19.18
N LYS A 43 -22.16 4.08 19.58
CA LYS A 43 -22.49 4.38 20.99
C LYS A 43 -23.85 3.81 21.43
N ASN A 44 -24.66 3.28 20.51
CA ASN A 44 -26.06 2.88 20.77
C ASN A 44 -26.40 1.40 20.52
N ILE A 45 -25.42 0.51 20.28
CA ILE A 45 -25.70 -0.91 20.02
C ILE A 45 -25.59 -1.76 21.31
N MET A 46 -26.75 -2.17 21.84
CA MET A 46 -26.92 -3.17 22.90
C MET A 46 -26.56 -4.59 22.42
N CYS A 47 -26.10 -5.40 23.39
CA CYS A 47 -25.74 -6.82 23.34
C CYS A 47 -26.44 -7.70 22.28
N GLU A 48 -25.63 -8.40 21.48
CA GLU A 48 -26.07 -9.58 20.75
C GLU A 48 -26.23 -10.76 21.73
N LYS A 49 -27.46 -11.25 21.90
CA LYS A 49 -27.75 -12.49 22.64
C LYS A 49 -27.23 -13.68 21.84
N VAL A 50 -26.15 -14.32 22.29
CA VAL A 50 -25.77 -15.66 21.83
C VAL A 50 -26.50 -16.70 22.68
N SER A 51 -27.36 -17.51 22.04
CA SER A 51 -27.94 -18.71 22.66
C SER A 51 -26.88 -19.81 22.76
N PRO A 52 -26.61 -20.40 23.94
CA PRO A 52 -25.71 -21.55 24.03
C PRO A 52 -26.44 -22.80 23.52
N ARG A 53 -25.93 -23.41 22.44
CA ARG A 53 -26.21 -24.82 22.13
C ARG A 53 -25.38 -25.65 23.10
N GLY A 54 -26.04 -26.60 23.75
CA GLY A 54 -25.65 -27.11 25.07
C GLY A 54 -24.33 -27.87 25.13
N GLU A 55 -23.69 -27.74 26.28
CA GLU A 55 -23.06 -28.86 27.00
C GLU A 55 -23.29 -28.63 28.50
N LYS A 56 -23.78 -29.66 29.18
CA LYS A 56 -24.12 -29.61 30.61
C LYS A 56 -22.86 -29.81 31.45
N VAL A 57 -22.44 -28.80 32.20
CA VAL A 57 -21.63 -28.97 33.41
C VAL A 57 -22.12 -28.01 34.51
N ASN A 58 -22.44 -28.56 35.69
CA ASN A 58 -22.92 -27.83 36.87
C ASN A 58 -21.73 -27.32 37.72
N PRO A 59 -21.91 -26.33 38.62
CA PRO A 59 -20.99 -25.23 38.78
C PRO A 59 -20.20 -25.29 40.10
N ARG A 60 -18.94 -24.85 40.09
CA ARG A 60 -18.22 -24.35 41.27
C ARG A 60 -16.91 -23.72 40.82
N GLY A 61 -16.80 -22.40 40.98
CA GLY A 61 -15.57 -21.64 40.71
C GLY A 61 -15.87 -20.29 40.08
N GLU A 62 -15.80 -19.25 40.93
CA GLU A 62 -15.44 -17.86 40.64
C GLU A 62 -15.93 -17.18 39.35
N LYS A 63 -16.73 -16.12 39.53
CA LYS A 63 -17.02 -15.12 38.49
C LYS A 63 -15.76 -14.34 38.14
N VAL A 64 -14.92 -14.88 37.26
CA VAL A 64 -13.98 -14.07 36.50
C VAL A 64 -14.76 -13.42 35.35
N ASN A 65 -15.03 -12.13 35.48
CA ASN A 65 -15.45 -11.30 34.36
C ASN A 65 -14.31 -11.34 33.33
N PRO A 66 -14.50 -11.89 32.11
CA PRO A 66 -13.52 -11.72 31.06
C PRO A 66 -13.51 -10.23 30.73
N LEU A 67 -12.39 -9.58 31.01
CA LEU A 67 -12.11 -8.21 30.60
C LEU A 67 -12.04 -8.20 29.06
N CYS A 68 -13.20 -8.06 28.42
CA CYS A 68 -13.27 -7.90 26.97
C CYS A 68 -12.77 -6.49 26.66
N GLU A 69 -11.53 -6.40 26.17
CA GLU A 69 -11.01 -5.21 25.52
C GLU A 69 -11.98 -4.78 24.41
N LYS A 70 -12.54 -3.58 24.57
CA LYS A 70 -13.44 -2.95 23.60
C LYS A 70 -12.68 -2.59 22.33
N VAL A 71 -12.62 -3.50 21.37
CA VAL A 71 -12.17 -3.16 20.01
C VAL A 71 -13.38 -2.72 19.18
N ASN A 72 -13.57 -1.41 19.05
CA ASN A 72 -14.48 -0.83 18.06
C ASN A 72 -14.08 -1.31 16.65
N SER A 73 -14.82 -2.26 16.11
CA SER A 73 -14.46 -2.93 14.86
C SER A 73 -14.93 -2.11 13.65
N ILE A 74 -14.18 -1.05 13.32
CA ILE A 74 -14.39 -0.33 12.06
C ILE A 74 -13.90 -1.22 10.89
N PHE A 75 -14.81 -1.62 10.00
CA PHE A 75 -14.46 -2.45 8.83
C PHE A 75 -13.87 -1.58 7.70
N ILE A 76 -12.59 -1.22 7.84
CA ILE A 76 -11.83 -0.44 6.86
C ILE A 76 -11.02 -1.37 5.96
N CYS A 77 -11.07 -1.15 4.65
CA CYS A 77 -10.15 -1.79 3.74
C CYS A 77 -8.76 -1.16 3.86
N LYS A 78 -7.78 -1.92 4.36
CA LYS A 78 -6.39 -1.44 4.49
C LYS A 78 -5.74 -1.05 3.16
N LYS A 79 -6.26 -1.58 2.04
CA LYS A 79 -5.72 -1.28 0.70
C LYS A 79 -6.13 0.10 0.18
N CYS A 80 -7.37 0.54 0.44
CA CYS A 80 -7.91 1.79 -0.15
C CYS A 80 -8.59 2.72 0.86
N ASN A 81 -8.52 2.36 2.15
CA ASN A 81 -9.11 3.06 3.29
C ASN A 81 -10.63 3.29 3.20
N LYS A 82 -11.34 2.47 2.41
CA LYS A 82 -12.81 2.54 2.29
C LYS A 82 -13.48 1.81 3.44
N ILE A 83 -14.50 2.45 4.01
CA ILE A 83 -15.24 1.95 5.18
C ILE A 83 -16.50 1.21 4.74
N TYR A 84 -16.70 0.05 5.35
CA TYR A 84 -17.83 -0.83 5.13
C TYR A 84 -18.67 -0.96 6.41
N LYS A 85 -19.96 -1.20 6.21
CA LYS A 85 -20.94 -1.38 7.30
C LYS A 85 -20.86 -2.72 8.02
N SER A 86 -20.10 -3.68 7.48
CA SER A 86 -19.94 -5.01 8.05
C SER A 86 -18.72 -5.71 7.48
N ASN A 87 -18.14 -6.65 8.22
CA ASN A 87 -17.00 -7.46 7.77
C ASN A 87 -17.23 -8.17 6.43
N ARG A 88 -18.44 -8.70 6.19
CA ARG A 88 -18.78 -9.39 4.93
C ARG A 88 -18.54 -8.53 3.70
N TYR A 89 -19.01 -7.28 3.71
CA TYR A 89 -18.82 -6.34 2.59
C TYR A 89 -17.36 -5.90 2.44
N LEU A 90 -16.62 -5.80 3.55
CA LEU A 90 -15.18 -5.55 3.52
C LEU A 90 -14.45 -6.69 2.80
N ILE A 91 -14.68 -7.95 3.21
CA ILE A 91 -14.08 -9.14 2.60
C ILE A 91 -14.42 -9.23 1.11
N GLU A 92 -15.70 -9.04 0.74
CA GLU A 92 -16.11 -9.05 -0.68
C GLU A 92 -15.46 -7.93 -1.50
N HIS A 93 -15.23 -6.77 -0.91
CA HIS A 93 -14.51 -5.70 -1.56
C HIS A 93 -13.03 -6.03 -1.70
N GLU A 94 -12.37 -6.53 -0.65
CA GLU A 94 -10.93 -6.79 -0.64
C GLU A 94 -10.49 -7.79 -1.71
N LYS A 95 -11.38 -8.73 -2.09
CA LYS A 95 -11.21 -9.66 -3.21
C LYS A 95 -10.97 -8.96 -4.56
N LYS A 96 -11.56 -7.78 -4.75
CA LYS A 96 -11.54 -7.01 -6.02
C LYS A 96 -10.93 -5.62 -5.85
N CYS A 97 -10.47 -5.30 -4.64
CA CYS A 97 -9.86 -4.03 -4.32
C CYS A 97 -8.43 -3.98 -4.84
N LYS A 98 -8.18 -3.01 -5.73
CA LYS A 98 -6.86 -2.73 -6.29
C LYS A 98 -6.09 -1.65 -5.51
N GLY A 99 -6.51 -1.36 -4.28
CA GLY A 99 -5.87 -0.37 -3.40
C GLY A 99 -6.05 1.09 -3.81
N VAL A 100 -6.79 1.38 -4.88
CA VAL A 100 -7.06 2.75 -5.33
C VAL A 100 -8.55 3.08 -5.19
N ASP A 101 -8.86 4.36 -5.06
CA ASP A 101 -10.25 4.82 -4.96
C ASP A 101 -11.05 4.58 -6.26
N ASP A 102 -12.38 4.73 -6.17
CA ASP A 102 -13.31 4.47 -7.26
C ASP A 102 -12.99 5.29 -8.53
N LEU A 103 -12.34 6.45 -8.41
CA LEU A 103 -12.01 7.38 -9.50
C LEU A 103 -10.56 7.30 -9.97
N THR A 104 -9.70 6.54 -9.30
CA THR A 104 -8.29 6.40 -9.70
C THR A 104 -8.05 5.14 -10.52
N CYS A 105 -7.32 5.27 -11.63
CA CYS A 105 -6.92 4.12 -12.44
C CYS A 105 -5.81 3.34 -11.72
N SER A 106 -5.99 2.04 -11.52
CA SER A 106 -4.99 1.21 -10.82
C SER A 106 -3.69 1.02 -11.61
N THR A 107 -3.66 1.38 -12.90
CA THR A 107 -2.51 1.20 -13.78
C THR A 107 -1.74 2.52 -13.93
N CYS A 108 -2.33 3.60 -14.42
CA CYS A 108 -1.59 4.88 -14.53
C CYS A 108 -1.64 5.74 -13.26
N MET A 109 -2.37 5.32 -12.23
CA MET A 109 -2.63 6.11 -11.02
C MET A 109 -3.31 7.46 -11.27
N ILE A 110 -3.73 7.79 -12.50
CA ILE A 110 -4.45 9.03 -12.78
C ILE A 110 -5.83 8.97 -12.14
N SER A 111 -6.16 10.00 -11.38
CA SER A 111 -7.50 10.22 -10.82
C SER A 111 -8.39 11.03 -11.75
N PHE A 112 -9.60 10.54 -11.96
CA PHE A 112 -10.59 11.19 -12.81
C PHE A 112 -11.57 12.01 -11.98
N THR A 113 -12.20 13.02 -12.58
CA THR A 113 -13.31 13.77 -11.94
C THR A 113 -14.61 12.97 -11.89
N THR A 114 -14.78 12.00 -12.81
CA THR A 114 -16.01 11.20 -12.93
C THR A 114 -15.70 9.72 -13.23
N LYS A 115 -16.63 8.83 -12.84
CA LYS A 115 -16.53 7.38 -13.11
C LYS A 115 -16.56 7.09 -14.60
N GLN A 116 -17.32 7.88 -15.37
CA GLN A 116 -17.45 7.74 -16.82
C GLN A 116 -16.12 8.05 -17.53
N ALA A 117 -15.40 9.09 -17.10
CA ALA A 117 -14.09 9.43 -17.64
C ALA A 117 -13.08 8.30 -17.38
N LYS A 118 -13.02 7.76 -16.15
CA LYS A 118 -12.20 6.58 -15.82
C LYS A 118 -12.57 5.38 -16.68
N SER A 119 -13.87 5.08 -16.84
CA SER A 119 -14.34 3.96 -17.66
C SER A 119 -13.92 4.11 -19.12
N LYS A 120 -14.08 5.29 -19.72
CA LYS A 120 -13.62 5.57 -21.09
C LYS A 120 -12.10 5.44 -21.21
N HIS A 121 -11.34 5.92 -20.22
CA HIS A 121 -9.89 5.76 -20.18
C HIS A 121 -9.46 4.28 -20.16
N ILE A 122 -10.07 3.47 -19.28
CA ILE A 122 -9.78 2.03 -19.20
C ILE A 122 -10.16 1.34 -20.52
N LYS A 123 -11.33 1.63 -21.08
CA LYS A 123 -11.80 1.03 -22.35
C LYS A 123 -10.90 1.32 -23.55
N ARG A 124 -10.19 2.45 -23.55
CA ARG A 124 -9.21 2.77 -24.60
C ARG A 124 -7.98 1.86 -24.58
N ASN A 125 -7.71 1.19 -23.44
CA ASN A 125 -6.64 0.21 -23.26
C ASN A 125 -5.23 0.68 -23.68
N ASN A 126 -4.98 1.99 -23.74
CA ASN A 126 -3.69 2.59 -24.09
C ASN A 126 -2.98 3.22 -22.88
N CYS A 127 -3.44 2.87 -21.68
CA CYS A 127 -2.93 3.35 -20.41
C CYS A 127 -1.57 2.71 -20.10
N LYS A 128 -0.57 3.53 -19.75
CA LYS A 128 0.74 3.07 -19.29
C LYS A 128 0.87 3.21 -17.77
N PRO A 129 1.56 2.28 -17.09
CA PRO A 129 1.90 2.39 -15.68
C PRO A 129 2.62 3.71 -15.35
N ARG A 130 2.27 4.32 -14.22
CA ARG A 130 2.93 5.52 -13.66
C ARG A 130 2.92 5.45 -12.15
N SER A 131 3.88 6.09 -11.48
CA SER A 131 3.99 6.13 -10.02
C SER A 131 2.70 6.55 -9.31
N ILE A 132 2.55 6.14 -8.05
CA ILE A 132 1.47 6.58 -7.16
C ILE A 132 1.41 8.10 -6.97
N ILE A 133 2.47 8.87 -7.28
CA ILE A 133 2.46 10.34 -7.20
C ILE A 133 1.38 11.00 -8.07
N TYR A 134 0.90 10.27 -9.10
CA TYR A 134 -0.17 10.74 -9.98
C TYR A 134 -1.58 10.48 -9.43
N ALA A 135 -1.70 9.69 -8.35
CA ALA A 135 -2.94 9.50 -7.65
C ALA A 135 -3.28 10.75 -6.83
N ARG A 136 -4.57 11.08 -6.75
CA ARG A 136 -5.05 12.05 -5.77
C ARG A 136 -4.70 11.54 -4.38
N THR A 137 -4.12 12.41 -3.57
CA THR A 137 -4.05 12.20 -2.13
C THR A 137 -5.48 12.01 -1.60
N PRO A 138 -5.73 10.98 -0.76
CA PRO A 138 -6.98 10.90 -0.02
C PRO A 138 -7.18 12.21 0.75
N ASN A 139 -8.40 12.73 0.77
CA ASN A 139 -8.74 14.00 1.42
C ASN A 139 -8.08 14.11 2.82
N PRO A 140 -7.19 15.09 3.07
CA PRO A 140 -6.41 15.19 4.32
C PRO A 140 -7.31 15.24 5.57
N ASN A 141 -8.52 15.81 5.45
CA ASN A 141 -9.50 15.85 6.55
C ASN A 141 -9.93 14.44 7.04
N ASN A 142 -9.76 13.39 6.23
CA ASN A 142 -10.02 12.01 6.64
C ASN A 142 -8.82 11.34 7.32
N LEU A 143 -7.59 11.79 7.02
CA LEU A 143 -6.34 11.30 7.63
C LEU A 143 -6.11 11.98 8.99
N GLU A 144 -6.33 13.29 9.08
CA GLU A 144 -6.18 14.08 10.31
C GLU A 144 -7.18 13.64 11.40
N LYS A 145 -8.43 13.33 11.01
CA LYS A 145 -9.42 12.74 11.93
C LYS A 145 -9.08 11.30 12.33
N LEU A 146 -8.32 10.54 11.53
CA LEU A 146 -7.91 9.17 11.87
C LEU A 146 -6.74 9.20 12.87
N GLN A 147 -5.75 10.07 12.64
CA GLN A 147 -4.61 10.30 13.53
C GLN A 147 -5.07 10.79 14.90
N ASN A 148 -5.92 11.84 14.93
CA ASN A 148 -6.47 12.38 16.17
C ASN A 148 -7.29 11.36 16.96
N ASN A 149 -7.89 10.36 16.30
CA ASN A 149 -8.63 9.30 17.00
C ASN A 149 -7.72 8.14 17.47
N ILE A 150 -6.56 7.91 16.85
CA ILE A 150 -5.54 6.95 17.34
C ILE A 150 -4.82 7.55 18.55
N ASP A 151 -4.45 8.82 18.49
CA ASP A 151 -3.81 9.53 19.61
C ASP A 151 -4.77 9.64 20.82
N ASN A 152 -6.07 9.82 20.57
CA ASN A 152 -7.10 9.77 21.63
C ASN A 152 -7.35 8.37 22.21
N ILE A 153 -6.91 7.30 21.55
CA ILE A 153 -6.96 5.92 22.08
C ILE A 153 -5.69 5.61 22.90
N GLN A 154 -4.52 6.14 22.50
CA GLN A 154 -3.27 5.98 23.25
C GLN A 154 -3.17 6.89 24.49
N ASN A 155 -3.90 8.01 24.51
CA ASN A 155 -3.95 8.93 25.66
C ASN A 155 -4.77 8.42 26.87
N VAL A 156 -5.25 7.18 26.87
CA VAL A 156 -5.84 6.55 28.07
C VAL A 156 -4.78 5.88 28.95
N GLU A 157 -3.54 5.68 28.48
CA GLU A 157 -2.46 5.05 29.27
C GLU A 157 -1.30 5.96 29.69
N GLN A 158 -1.25 7.24 29.30
CA GLN A 158 -0.15 8.13 29.73
C GLN A 158 -0.64 9.52 30.17
N LEU A 159 -1.19 9.56 31.39
CA LEU A 159 -1.11 10.76 32.23
C LEU A 159 0.32 10.86 32.77
N THR A 160 1.24 11.44 32.00
CA THR A 160 2.33 12.30 32.55
C THR A 160 3.13 12.98 31.45
N ASN A 161 3.33 14.29 31.65
CA ASN A 161 4.36 15.17 31.10
C ASN A 161 4.00 15.98 29.83
N ASN A 162 3.34 17.10 30.10
CA ASN A 162 3.36 18.31 29.29
C ASN A 162 4.79 18.83 29.06
N ILE A 163 5.15 19.15 27.80
CA ILE A 163 5.90 20.38 27.47
C ILE A 163 5.35 20.94 26.15
N ASN A 164 4.87 22.19 26.21
CA ASN A 164 4.47 23.02 25.08
C ASN A 164 5.70 23.49 24.28
N THR A 165 5.59 23.52 22.95
CA THR A 165 6.19 24.58 22.13
C THR A 165 5.36 24.77 20.85
N GLN A 166 4.64 25.89 20.79
CA GLN A 166 4.11 26.46 19.55
C GLN A 166 5.20 27.31 18.89
N ASN A 167 5.49 27.10 17.60
CA ASN A 167 5.18 28.08 16.56
C ASN A 167 5.76 27.71 15.18
N ASN A 168 4.84 27.60 14.23
CA ASN A 168 4.86 28.01 12.82
C ASN A 168 6.19 28.28 12.12
N ASN A 169 6.36 27.61 10.97
CA ASN A 169 6.61 28.29 9.70
C ASN A 169 6.00 27.51 8.53
N ASN A 170 5.13 28.21 7.78
CA ASN A 170 4.59 27.77 6.49
C ASN A 170 5.71 27.70 5.46
N ILE A 171 6.03 26.49 5.00
CA ILE A 171 6.55 26.27 3.65
C ILE A 171 5.57 25.32 2.97
N GLN A 172 4.76 25.87 2.09
CA GLN A 172 3.86 25.12 1.23
C GLN A 172 4.67 24.51 0.07
N THR A 173 5.57 23.58 0.38
CA THR A 173 5.98 22.59 -0.61
C THR A 173 4.89 21.52 -0.58
N GLN A 174 4.29 21.22 -1.73
CA GLN A 174 3.54 19.97 -1.88
C GLN A 174 4.54 18.81 -1.86
N ASN A 175 5.13 18.55 -0.68
CA ASN A 175 5.79 17.30 -0.39
C ASN A 175 4.67 16.27 -0.32
N ASN A 176 4.29 15.71 -1.47
CA ASN A 176 3.49 14.50 -1.52
C ASN A 176 4.32 13.41 -0.85
N ASN A 177 4.21 13.29 0.47
CA ASN A 177 4.87 12.28 1.28
C ASN A 177 4.21 10.95 0.90
N PHE A 178 4.76 10.28 -0.10
CA PHE A 178 4.21 9.03 -0.62
C PHE A 178 4.68 7.87 0.28
N ILE A 179 3.83 6.85 0.43
CA ILE A 179 4.15 5.68 1.23
C ILE A 179 5.08 4.78 0.41
N ILE A 180 6.26 4.49 0.96
CA ILE A 180 7.20 3.52 0.41
C ILE A 180 6.66 2.12 0.70
N ASN A 181 6.56 1.30 -0.34
CA ASN A 181 6.12 -0.09 -0.27
C ASN A 181 7.11 -0.93 0.55
N ASN A 182 6.58 -1.90 1.29
CA ASN A 182 7.44 -2.90 1.93
C ASN A 182 8.19 -3.73 0.88
N TYR A 183 9.39 -4.17 1.24
CA TYR A 183 10.20 -5.09 0.45
C TYR A 183 9.43 -6.39 0.20
N GLY A 184 9.38 -6.82 -1.07
CA GLY A 184 8.56 -7.93 -1.54
C GLY A 184 7.10 -7.57 -1.87
N SER A 185 6.68 -6.32 -1.60
CA SER A 185 5.36 -5.79 -1.94
C SER A 185 5.45 -4.67 -3.00
N GLU A 186 6.48 -4.73 -3.84
CA GLU A 186 6.71 -3.73 -4.86
C GLU A 186 5.61 -3.74 -5.92
N ARG A 187 5.40 -2.58 -6.49
CA ARG A 187 4.59 -2.43 -7.67
C ARG A 187 5.37 -2.82 -8.91
N LEU A 188 4.89 -3.79 -9.69
CA LEU A 188 5.61 -4.35 -10.84
C LEU A 188 4.85 -4.24 -12.17
N ASP A 189 3.73 -3.51 -12.22
CA ASP A 189 2.89 -3.40 -13.43
C ASP A 189 3.62 -2.73 -14.62
N TYR A 190 4.65 -1.94 -14.37
CA TYR A 190 5.53 -1.36 -15.40
C TYR A 190 6.54 -2.34 -15.98
N LEU A 191 6.83 -3.44 -15.29
CA LEU A 191 7.76 -4.47 -15.72
C LEU A 191 7.03 -5.46 -16.65
N ASN A 192 6.61 -4.94 -17.80
CA ASN A 192 5.89 -5.71 -18.82
C ASN A 192 6.85 -6.65 -19.58
N TYR A 193 6.27 -7.47 -20.46
CA TYR A 193 7.01 -8.44 -21.27
C TYR A 193 8.21 -7.79 -22.02
N GLU A 194 8.00 -6.65 -22.68
CA GLU A 194 9.06 -6.00 -23.47
C GLU A 194 10.20 -5.51 -22.59
N LYS A 195 9.89 -4.94 -21.40
CA LYS A 195 10.90 -4.50 -20.43
C LYS A 195 11.66 -5.70 -19.84
N MET A 196 10.97 -6.80 -19.54
CA MET A 196 11.59 -8.04 -19.09
C MET A 196 12.53 -8.63 -20.15
N LEU A 197 12.10 -8.65 -21.41
CA LEU A 197 12.91 -9.11 -22.54
C LEU A 197 14.15 -8.22 -22.77
N GLU A 198 14.00 -6.90 -22.64
CA GLU A 198 15.10 -5.94 -22.71
C GLU A 198 16.19 -6.28 -21.68
N ILE A 199 15.79 -6.57 -20.44
CA ILE A 199 16.72 -6.94 -19.36
C ILE A 199 17.29 -8.35 -19.59
N PHE A 200 16.48 -9.31 -20.01
CA PHE A 200 16.92 -10.69 -20.30
C PHE A 200 18.05 -10.71 -21.33
N LYS A 201 17.94 -9.88 -22.38
CA LYS A 201 18.98 -9.71 -23.41
C LYS A 201 20.33 -9.20 -22.87
N LYS A 202 20.40 -8.70 -21.63
CA LYS A 202 21.63 -8.21 -20.99
C LYS A 202 22.36 -9.29 -20.17
N SER A 203 21.98 -10.57 -20.31
CA SER A 203 22.67 -11.78 -19.85
C SER A 203 23.29 -11.69 -18.45
N TYR A 204 24.55 -11.25 -18.36
CA TYR A 204 25.33 -11.26 -17.13
C TYR A 204 24.80 -10.31 -16.05
N ASN A 205 24.18 -9.18 -16.42
CA ASN A 205 23.77 -8.15 -15.46
C ASN A 205 22.28 -8.21 -15.06
N ILE A 206 21.59 -9.32 -15.36
CA ILE A 206 20.16 -9.46 -15.12
C ILE A 206 19.77 -9.14 -13.66
N PRO A 207 20.41 -9.72 -12.62
CA PRO A 207 20.01 -9.45 -11.25
C PRO A 207 20.22 -7.99 -10.83
N THR A 208 21.36 -7.39 -11.19
CA THR A 208 21.62 -5.96 -10.93
C THR A 208 20.60 -5.06 -11.63
N LEU A 209 20.31 -5.31 -12.91
CA LEU A 209 19.39 -4.48 -13.69
C LEU A 209 17.95 -4.59 -13.17
N LEU A 210 17.47 -5.79 -12.86
CA LEU A 210 16.17 -5.98 -12.21
C LEU A 210 16.11 -5.32 -10.84
N THR A 211 17.18 -5.44 -10.05
CA THR A 211 17.26 -4.79 -8.74
C THR A 211 17.14 -3.27 -8.88
N LYS A 212 17.85 -2.67 -9.83
CA LYS A 212 17.77 -1.24 -10.13
C LYS A 212 16.36 -0.82 -10.56
N GLU A 213 15.77 -1.54 -11.51
CA GLU A 213 14.44 -1.24 -12.06
C GLU A 213 13.30 -1.42 -11.04
N ILE A 214 13.48 -2.28 -10.03
CA ILE A 214 12.48 -2.54 -9.00
C ILE A 214 12.67 -1.64 -7.79
N HIS A 215 13.87 -1.57 -7.21
CA HIS A 215 14.10 -0.96 -5.89
C HIS A 215 14.74 0.43 -5.95
N PHE A 216 15.20 0.88 -7.12
CA PHE A 216 15.94 2.14 -7.28
C PHE A 216 15.46 2.91 -8.51
N ASN A 217 14.17 2.80 -8.82
CA ASN A 217 13.58 3.42 -10.00
C ASN A 217 13.00 4.79 -9.67
N GLU A 218 13.63 5.85 -10.18
CA GLU A 218 13.20 7.23 -9.97
C GLU A 218 11.78 7.50 -10.50
N ASN A 219 11.31 6.76 -11.50
CA ASN A 219 9.95 6.90 -12.02
C ASN A 219 8.89 6.21 -11.15
N PHE A 220 9.30 5.34 -10.23
CA PHE A 220 8.46 4.58 -9.30
C PHE A 220 9.05 4.64 -7.89
N PRO A 221 9.18 5.84 -7.31
CA PRO A 221 9.87 6.03 -6.04
C PRO A 221 9.17 5.34 -4.87
N GLU A 222 7.90 4.95 -5.02
CA GLU A 222 7.20 4.12 -4.04
C GLU A 222 7.85 2.76 -3.79
N ASN A 223 8.66 2.25 -4.73
CA ASN A 223 9.39 1.00 -4.55
C ASN A 223 10.80 1.21 -4.00
N ASN A 224 11.24 2.45 -3.71
CA ASN A 224 12.56 2.75 -3.14
C ASN A 224 12.64 2.35 -1.66
N ASN A 225 12.61 1.04 -1.45
CA ASN A 225 12.40 0.36 -0.18
C ASN A 225 13.69 -0.21 0.44
N ILE A 226 14.83 0.05 -0.19
CA ILE A 226 16.18 -0.25 0.29
C ILE A 226 16.97 1.07 0.34
N ARG A 227 17.68 1.31 1.44
CA ARG A 227 18.54 2.48 1.62
C ARG A 227 19.90 2.07 2.15
N TYR A 228 20.93 2.76 1.70
CA TYR A 228 22.25 2.61 2.29
C TYR A 228 22.31 3.17 3.71
N GLU A 229 23.07 2.51 4.59
CA GLU A 229 23.41 3.02 5.92
C GLU A 229 24.93 3.15 6.07
N ASN A 230 25.65 2.03 5.91
CA ASN A 230 27.11 1.98 6.03
C ASN A 230 27.66 0.79 5.24
N ASP A 231 28.99 0.66 5.16
CA ASP A 231 29.65 -0.36 4.33
C ASP A 231 29.27 -1.81 4.63
N LYS A 232 28.68 -2.08 5.80
CA LYS A 232 28.28 -3.41 6.26
C LYS A 232 26.76 -3.61 6.27
N SER A 233 25.96 -2.54 6.24
CA SER A 233 24.51 -2.64 6.43
C SER A 233 23.71 -1.68 5.55
N ALA A 234 22.47 -2.09 5.29
CA ALA A 234 21.46 -1.34 4.58
C ALA A 234 20.15 -1.37 5.38
N LEU A 235 19.30 -0.39 5.17
CA LEU A 235 17.95 -0.34 5.72
C LEU A 235 16.97 -0.88 4.69
N VAL A 236 16.12 -1.83 5.09
CA VAL A 236 15.08 -2.42 4.24
C VAL A 236 13.72 -2.17 4.88
N LYS A 237 12.76 -1.69 4.09
CA LYS A 237 11.39 -1.43 4.55
C LYS A 237 10.62 -2.74 4.72
N LYS A 238 10.28 -3.12 5.96
CA LYS A 238 9.42 -4.27 6.30
C LYS A 238 8.43 -3.85 7.37
N ASP A 239 7.18 -4.32 7.29
CA ASP A 239 6.10 -4.01 8.24
C ASP A 239 5.99 -2.51 8.55
N ASP A 240 6.09 -1.70 7.50
CA ASP A 240 6.04 -0.24 7.55
C ASP A 240 7.14 0.42 8.40
N LYS A 241 8.25 -0.28 8.64
CA LYS A 241 9.46 0.26 9.30
C LYS A 241 10.72 -0.08 8.52
N PHE A 242 11.74 0.78 8.60
CA PHE A 242 13.06 0.44 8.06
C PHE A 242 13.82 -0.36 9.11
N ILE A 243 14.25 -1.57 8.73
CA ILE A 243 15.03 -2.45 9.58
C ILE A 243 16.42 -2.66 9.01
N TYR A 244 17.40 -2.85 9.88
CA TYR A 244 18.77 -3.17 9.48
C TYR A 244 18.86 -4.53 8.81
N SER A 245 19.62 -4.59 7.73
CA SER A 245 19.99 -5.80 7.01
C SER A 245 21.48 -5.77 6.69
N ASN A 246 22.15 -6.93 6.79
CA ASN A 246 23.54 -7.04 6.39
C ASN A 246 23.65 -6.87 4.87
N LEU A 247 24.53 -5.96 4.41
CA LEU A 247 24.63 -5.58 3.01
C LEU A 247 25.03 -6.76 2.10
N ASN A 248 25.94 -7.61 2.56
CA ASN A 248 26.37 -8.77 1.78
C ASN A 248 25.27 -9.83 1.70
N VAL A 249 24.56 -10.06 2.79
CA VAL A 249 23.41 -11.00 2.81
C VAL A 249 22.31 -10.49 1.90
N LEU A 250 21.97 -9.20 1.99
CA LEU A 250 20.95 -8.56 1.16
C LEU A 250 21.32 -8.62 -0.34
N ALA A 251 22.58 -8.35 -0.69
CA ALA A 251 23.03 -8.44 -2.07
C ALA A 251 22.86 -9.86 -2.63
N LYS A 252 23.25 -10.89 -1.88
CA LYS A 252 23.05 -12.29 -2.28
C LYS A 252 21.57 -12.67 -2.40
N GLU A 253 20.75 -12.20 -1.47
CA GLU A 253 19.29 -12.41 -1.49
C GLU A 253 18.67 -11.78 -2.75
N LEU A 254 19.05 -10.55 -3.09
CA LEU A 254 18.61 -9.87 -4.31
C LEU A 254 19.03 -10.63 -5.56
N ILE A 255 20.28 -11.11 -5.64
CA ILE A 255 20.75 -11.92 -6.78
C ILE A 255 19.87 -13.15 -6.96
N ASN A 256 19.66 -13.91 -5.89
CA ASN A 256 18.85 -15.13 -5.91
C ASN A 256 17.40 -14.82 -6.34
N ASN A 257 16.75 -13.87 -5.67
CA ASN A 257 15.36 -13.51 -5.94
C ASN A 257 15.16 -13.00 -7.37
N LYS A 258 16.06 -12.15 -7.89
CA LYS A 258 15.96 -11.62 -9.26
C LYS A 258 16.33 -12.66 -10.31
N GLY A 259 17.30 -13.52 -10.02
CA GLY A 259 17.65 -14.66 -10.86
C GLY A 259 16.47 -15.62 -11.04
N GLN A 260 15.83 -16.02 -9.93
CA GLN A 260 14.62 -16.86 -9.96
C GLN A 260 13.45 -16.20 -10.71
N LEU A 261 13.22 -14.91 -10.48
CA LEU A 261 12.18 -14.15 -11.19
C LEU A 261 12.42 -14.20 -12.71
N MET A 262 13.66 -13.98 -13.15
CA MET A 262 14.00 -14.00 -14.57
C MET A 262 13.94 -15.40 -15.17
N GLN A 263 14.39 -16.44 -14.46
CA GLN A 263 14.26 -17.82 -14.92
C GLN A 263 12.80 -18.20 -15.16
N LYS A 264 11.91 -17.84 -14.21
CA LYS A 264 10.48 -18.07 -14.35
C LYS A 264 9.92 -17.37 -15.58
N PHE A 265 10.23 -16.08 -15.77
CA PHE A 265 9.84 -15.33 -16.97
C PHE A 265 10.33 -16.01 -18.26
N ALA A 266 11.59 -16.42 -18.30
CA ALA A 266 12.17 -17.04 -19.48
C ALA A 266 11.51 -18.39 -19.82
N LEU A 267 11.24 -19.22 -18.80
CA LEU A 267 10.56 -20.50 -18.96
C LEU A 267 9.12 -20.34 -19.49
N GLU A 268 8.35 -19.43 -18.89
CA GLU A 268 6.96 -19.15 -19.27
C GLU A 268 6.85 -18.62 -20.71
N ASN A 269 7.91 -18.00 -21.24
CA ASN A 269 7.92 -17.33 -22.54
C ASN A 269 8.94 -17.91 -23.53
N LYS A 270 9.44 -19.13 -23.29
CA LYS A 270 10.56 -19.74 -24.04
C LYS A 270 10.41 -19.61 -25.55
N ASN A 271 9.26 -20.02 -26.09
CA ASN A 271 9.05 -20.05 -27.54
C ASN A 271 9.15 -18.64 -28.17
N ASP A 272 8.49 -17.64 -27.60
CA ASP A 272 8.50 -16.27 -28.13
C ASP A 272 9.89 -15.62 -27.97
N ILE A 273 10.56 -15.85 -26.85
CA ILE A 273 11.91 -15.35 -26.64
C ILE A 273 12.88 -15.99 -27.66
N CYS A 274 12.86 -17.31 -27.81
CA CYS A 274 13.70 -18.02 -28.79
C CYS A 274 13.47 -17.52 -30.22
N LEU A 275 12.23 -17.20 -30.61
CA LEU A 275 11.94 -16.60 -31.92
C LEU A 275 12.59 -15.21 -32.08
N LYS A 276 12.68 -14.43 -31.00
CA LYS A 276 13.20 -13.05 -31.02
C LYS A 276 14.72 -12.93 -30.87
N MET A 277 15.41 -13.95 -30.35
CA MET A 277 16.86 -13.88 -30.08
C MET A 277 17.67 -15.12 -30.49
N GLY A 278 17.01 -16.20 -30.92
CA GLY A 278 17.66 -17.47 -31.21
C GLY A 278 17.81 -18.36 -29.97
N ILE A 279 17.79 -19.68 -30.19
CA ILE A 279 17.86 -20.67 -29.12
C ILE A 279 19.23 -20.70 -28.43
N GLU A 280 20.32 -20.53 -29.18
CA GLU A 280 21.68 -20.58 -28.64
C GLU A 280 21.92 -19.49 -27.58
N LEU A 281 21.50 -18.25 -27.88
CA LEU A 281 21.64 -17.15 -26.94
C LEU A 281 20.70 -17.32 -25.73
N TYR A 282 19.50 -17.84 -25.94
CA TYR A 282 18.57 -18.16 -24.86
C TYR A 282 19.18 -19.18 -23.89
N GLU A 283 19.68 -20.31 -24.41
CA GLU A 283 20.26 -21.39 -23.59
C GLU A 283 21.47 -20.90 -22.80
N LYS A 284 22.36 -20.13 -23.45
CA LYS A 284 23.49 -19.49 -22.76
C LYS A 284 23.05 -18.59 -21.60
N ILE A 285 21.99 -17.79 -21.77
CA ILE A 285 21.49 -16.93 -20.68
C ILE A 285 20.90 -17.78 -19.55
N ILE A 286 20.18 -18.85 -19.87
CA ILE A 286 19.60 -19.78 -18.89
C ILE A 286 20.71 -20.46 -18.07
N GLU A 287 21.76 -20.97 -18.72
CA GLU A 287 22.91 -21.56 -18.04
C GLU A 287 23.54 -20.58 -17.04
N ASN A 288 23.83 -19.35 -17.48
CA ASN A 288 24.35 -18.31 -16.59
C ASN A 288 23.41 -18.03 -15.40
N LEU A 289 22.10 -18.03 -15.61
CA LEU A 289 21.13 -17.84 -14.53
C LEU A 289 21.11 -19.03 -13.57
N ILE A 290 21.31 -20.26 -14.06
CA ILE A 290 21.37 -21.47 -13.23
C ILE A 290 22.66 -21.46 -12.38
N ASP A 291 23.79 -21.11 -12.98
CA ASP A 291 25.08 -21.00 -12.30
C ASP A 291 25.03 -19.99 -11.13
N LEU A 292 24.36 -18.85 -11.34
CA LEU A 292 24.12 -17.86 -10.28
C LEU A 292 23.33 -18.42 -9.08
N LEU A 293 22.51 -19.46 -9.27
CA LEU A 293 21.70 -20.08 -8.22
C LEU A 293 22.36 -21.29 -7.55
N LEU A 294 23.16 -22.06 -8.30
CA LEU A 294 23.64 -23.38 -7.85
C LEU A 294 25.08 -23.38 -7.32
N LEU A 295 25.89 -22.35 -7.58
CA LEU A 295 27.32 -22.44 -7.30
C LEU A 295 27.67 -22.33 -5.80
N HIS A 296 28.26 -23.42 -5.27
CA HIS A 296 28.86 -23.54 -3.94
C HIS A 296 30.22 -22.79 -3.78
N LYS A 297 30.80 -22.26 -4.86
CA LYS A 297 31.93 -21.30 -4.85
C LYS A 297 31.63 -20.19 -5.86
N PRO A 298 31.75 -18.90 -5.49
CA PRO A 298 31.28 -17.83 -6.35
C PRO A 298 32.19 -17.70 -7.57
N ASP A 299 31.64 -17.98 -8.75
CA ASP A 299 32.23 -17.61 -10.04
C ASP A 299 32.51 -16.09 -10.08
N GLU A 300 33.52 -15.66 -10.84
CA GLU A 300 33.90 -14.25 -11.00
C GLU A 300 32.69 -13.38 -11.36
N ASN A 301 31.78 -13.92 -12.19
CA ASN A 301 30.54 -13.25 -12.55
C ASN A 301 29.62 -13.03 -11.32
N TYR A 302 29.49 -14.03 -10.44
CA TYR A 302 28.71 -13.89 -9.21
C TYR A 302 29.32 -12.85 -8.27
N ILE A 303 30.65 -12.85 -8.09
CA ILE A 303 31.34 -11.85 -7.26
C ILE A 303 31.07 -10.45 -7.80
N LYS A 304 31.18 -10.28 -9.12
CA LYS A 304 30.90 -9.02 -9.80
C LYS A 304 29.43 -8.58 -9.64
N GLN A 305 28.46 -9.50 -9.69
CA GLN A 305 27.07 -9.17 -9.42
C GLN A 305 26.86 -8.68 -7.98
N VAL A 306 27.52 -9.31 -7.00
CA VAL A 306 27.46 -8.87 -5.60
C VAL A 306 28.03 -7.46 -5.47
N GLU A 307 29.20 -7.17 -6.05
CA GLU A 307 29.80 -5.84 -6.04
C GLU A 307 28.89 -4.80 -6.71
N ASN A 308 28.37 -5.10 -7.90
CA ASN A 308 27.45 -4.21 -8.61
C ASN A 308 26.20 -3.86 -7.79
N ILE A 309 25.59 -4.83 -7.09
CA ILE A 309 24.43 -4.56 -6.23
C ILE A 309 24.83 -3.76 -5.00
N ARG A 310 25.99 -4.03 -4.41
CA ARG A 310 26.49 -3.24 -3.27
C ARG A 310 26.70 -1.79 -3.68
N ASP A 311 27.36 -1.55 -4.81
CA ASP A 311 27.59 -0.20 -5.33
C ASP A 311 26.28 0.49 -5.70
N LEU A 312 25.32 -0.24 -6.28
CA LEU A 312 23.98 0.27 -6.53
C LEU A 312 23.29 0.75 -5.25
N ILE A 313 23.38 -0.02 -4.16
CA ILE A 313 22.83 0.37 -2.86
C ILE A 313 23.60 1.58 -2.31
N LYS A 314 24.94 1.56 -2.30
CA LYS A 314 25.76 2.68 -1.79
C LYS A 314 25.49 4.00 -2.49
N ASN A 315 25.21 3.95 -3.79
CA ASN A 315 24.96 5.14 -4.62
C ASN A 315 23.55 5.73 -4.43
N THR A 316 22.68 5.15 -3.58
CA THR A 316 21.45 5.84 -3.18
C THR A 316 21.80 7.05 -2.35
N LYS A 317 21.66 8.24 -2.93
CA LYS A 317 21.85 9.53 -2.24
C LYS A 317 21.08 9.50 -0.92
N ILE A 318 21.81 9.68 0.18
CA ILE A 318 21.24 10.10 1.45
C ILE A 318 20.88 11.57 1.21
N GLU A 319 19.64 11.84 0.80
CA GLU A 319 19.08 13.18 1.01
C GLU A 319 18.87 13.29 2.52
N GLU A 320 19.87 13.85 3.20
CA GLU A 320 19.72 14.37 4.55
C GLU A 320 18.56 15.38 4.52
N ILE A 321 17.49 15.08 5.26
CA ILE A 321 16.40 16.01 5.55
C ILE A 321 16.82 16.87 6.73
#